data_AF-A0A1M5BC63-F1
#
_entry.id   AF-A0A1M5BC63-F1
#
_cell.length_a   1.000
_cell.length_b   1.000
_cell.length_c   1.000
_cell.angle_alpha   90.00
_cell.angle_beta   90.00
_cell.angle_gamma   90.00
#
_symmetry.space_group_name_H-M   'P 1'
#
loop_
_entity.id
_entity.type
_entity.pdbx_description
1 polymer ?
#
loop_
_entity_poly.entity_id
_entity_poly.type
_entity_poly.pdbx_seq_one_letter_code
_entity_poly.pdbx_strand_id
1 'polypeptide(L)'
;MNLQPPQIYADWAKCFRLLKDESQDEEAILSVIHQGKIDWVPGVSSRFLKRLNEVIDDRFQKSANKLRQDLQRAQAKEHLLVPALIAERKRSEFVIRLVMMPAIPNEQKQKILEALNDAIKKLQKGLEDSARQNDSTGKLYNIINRNPVTVEIPQIPIEEEKKEPSFFTTLIKMLKKK
;
A
#
# COMPACT_ATOMS: atom_id res chain seq x y z
N MET A 1 24.72 -3.65 1.88
CA MET A 1 24.27 -2.27 2.16
C MET A 1 24.00 -2.16 3.66
N ASN A 2 24.58 -1.18 4.38
CA ASN A 2 24.30 -1.00 5.81
C ASN A 2 23.22 0.06 5.98
N LEU A 3 21.94 -0.35 5.93
CA LEU A 3 20.78 0.51 6.16
C LEU A 3 20.28 0.28 7.58
N GLN A 4 20.13 1.36 8.36
CA GLN A 4 19.70 1.30 9.76
C GLN A 4 18.23 1.73 9.89
N PRO A 5 17.49 1.21 10.89
CA PRO A 5 16.09 1.58 11.10
C PRO A 5 15.93 3.10 11.23
N PRO A 6 15.06 3.73 10.42
CA PRO A 6 14.97 5.19 10.38
C PRO A 6 14.43 5.74 11.71
N GLN A 7 15.13 6.74 12.27
CA GLN A 7 14.74 7.39 13.53
C GLN A 7 14.32 8.84 13.32
N ILE A 8 14.90 9.50 12.31
CA ILE A 8 14.56 10.88 11.96
C ILE A 8 14.02 10.98 10.54
N TYR A 9 13.38 12.10 10.21
CA TYR A 9 12.80 12.33 8.88
C TYR A 9 13.81 12.14 7.72
N ALA A 10 15.07 12.51 7.91
CA ALA A 10 16.10 12.35 6.89
C ALA A 10 16.35 10.86 6.53
N ASP A 11 16.30 9.97 7.52
CA ASP A 11 16.44 8.52 7.31
C ASP A 11 15.26 7.96 6.52
N TRP A 12 14.05 8.39 6.88
CA TRP A 12 12.83 8.04 6.16
C TRP A 12 12.88 8.50 4.70
N ALA A 13 13.28 9.75 4.46
CA ALA A 13 13.43 10.29 3.12
C ALA A 13 14.44 9.49 2.29
N LYS A 14 15.53 9.01 2.91
CA LYS A 14 16.50 8.13 2.25
C LYS A 14 15.89 6.77 1.91
N CYS A 15 15.20 6.12 2.83
CA CYS A 15 14.55 4.82 2.59
C CYS A 15 13.50 4.93 1.48
N PHE A 16 12.66 5.96 1.51
CA PHE A 16 11.67 6.24 0.48
C PHE A 16 12.27 6.53 -0.89
N ARG A 17 13.40 7.25 -0.96
CA ARG A 17 14.11 7.44 -2.23
C ARG A 17 14.60 6.10 -2.79
N LEU A 18 15.20 5.25 -1.95
CA LEU A 18 15.66 3.92 -2.37
C LEU A 18 14.51 3.04 -2.88
N LEU A 19 13.35 3.10 -2.22
CA LEU A 19 12.14 2.44 -2.70
C LEU A 19 11.65 3.00 -4.04
N LYS A 20 11.80 4.30 -4.34
CA LYS A 20 11.45 4.82 -5.67
C LYS A 20 12.44 4.39 -6.74
N ASP A 21 13.72 4.28 -6.40
CA ASP A 21 14.76 3.98 -7.39
C ASP A 21 14.74 2.51 -7.85
N GLU A 22 14.12 1.60 -7.09
CA GLU A 22 14.05 0.14 -7.38
C GLU A 22 15.43 -0.49 -7.69
N SER A 23 16.51 0.13 -7.20
CA SER A 23 17.90 -0.20 -7.57
C SER A 23 18.61 -1.09 -6.55
N GLN A 24 17.93 -1.43 -5.46
CA GLN A 24 18.45 -2.18 -4.32
C GLN A 24 17.43 -3.23 -3.86
N ASP A 25 17.85 -4.11 -2.95
CA ASP A 25 16.97 -5.13 -2.37
C ASP A 25 15.81 -4.48 -1.59
N GLU A 26 14.61 -4.55 -2.17
CA GLU A 26 13.40 -3.93 -1.63
C GLU A 26 12.93 -4.60 -0.34
N GLU A 27 13.13 -5.91 -0.20
CA GLU A 27 12.75 -6.65 1.01
C GLU A 27 13.67 -6.28 2.17
N ALA A 28 14.96 -6.10 1.90
CA ALA A 28 15.90 -5.58 2.89
C ALA A 28 15.52 -4.15 3.34
N ILE A 29 15.14 -3.27 2.41
CA ILE A 29 14.69 -1.92 2.74
C ILE A 29 13.38 -1.96 3.55
N LEU A 30 12.43 -2.79 3.15
CA LEU A 30 11.14 -2.94 3.82
C LEU A 30 11.32 -3.46 5.26
N SER A 31 12.21 -4.42 5.48
CA SER A 31 12.56 -4.94 6.81
C SER A 31 13.11 -3.85 7.73
N VAL A 32 13.95 -2.96 7.20
CA VAL A 32 14.51 -1.83 7.94
C VAL A 32 13.45 -0.77 8.25
N ILE A 33 12.58 -0.46 7.28
CA ILE A 33 11.44 0.46 7.45
C ILE A 33 10.50 0.00 8.56
N HIS A 34 10.22 -1.30 8.67
CA HIS A 34 9.31 -1.85 9.69
C HIS A 34 9.83 -1.66 11.13
N GLN A 35 11.13 -1.45 11.29
CA GLN A 35 11.76 -1.19 12.59
C GLN A 35 11.91 0.31 12.88
N GLY A 36 11.52 1.16 11.93
CA GLY A 36 11.61 2.60 12.02
C GLY A 36 10.66 3.20 13.04
N LYS A 37 11.03 4.36 13.56
CA LYS A 37 10.20 5.17 14.45
C LYS A 37 10.08 6.58 13.90
N ILE A 38 8.95 7.21 14.15
CA ILE A 38 8.74 8.62 13.81
C ILE A 38 7.80 9.25 14.83
N ASP A 39 8.13 10.46 15.26
CA ASP A 39 7.27 11.24 16.13
C ASP A 39 6.08 11.77 15.34
N TRP A 40 4.87 11.43 15.77
CA TRP A 40 3.63 11.81 15.09
C TRP A 40 3.16 13.22 15.47
N VAL A 41 4.05 14.20 15.32
CA VAL A 41 3.81 15.61 15.65
C VAL A 41 3.38 16.38 14.39
N PRO A 42 2.51 17.41 14.50
CA PRO A 42 2.15 18.26 13.37
C PRO A 42 3.39 18.74 12.58
N GLY A 43 3.28 18.72 11.25
CA GLY A 43 4.39 19.04 10.35
C GLY A 43 5.26 17.83 9.99
N VAL A 44 5.75 17.06 10.97
CA VAL A 44 6.54 15.84 10.71
C VAL A 44 5.67 14.77 10.07
N SER A 45 4.53 14.46 10.68
CA SER A 45 3.56 13.48 10.15
C SER A 45 3.02 13.85 8.77
N SER A 46 2.73 15.14 8.54
CA SER A 46 2.25 15.64 7.25
C SER A 46 3.29 15.46 6.13
N ARG A 47 4.56 15.83 6.38
CA ARG A 47 5.65 15.64 5.40
C ARG A 47 5.93 14.16 5.16
N PHE A 48 5.89 13.36 6.22
CA PHE A 48 6.04 11.92 6.13
C PHE A 48 4.97 11.29 5.25
N LEU A 49 3.69 11.56 5.52
CA LEU A 49 2.56 11.04 4.73
C LEU A 49 2.62 11.50 3.28
N LYS A 50 2.94 12.78 3.04
CA LYS A 50 3.14 13.30 1.68
C LYS A 50 4.19 12.50 0.94
N ARG A 51 5.35 12.28 1.57
CA ARG A 51 6.47 11.55 0.96
C ARG A 51 6.15 10.07 0.75
N LEU A 52 5.44 9.45 1.67
CA LEU A 52 4.96 8.07 1.54
C LEU A 52 4.01 7.95 0.34
N ASN A 53 3.03 8.85 0.22
CA ASN A 53 2.11 8.86 -0.91
C ASN A 53 2.86 9.05 -2.24
N GLU A 54 3.85 9.94 -2.30
CA GLU A 54 4.71 10.10 -3.49
C GLU A 54 5.50 8.84 -3.88
N VAL A 55 5.76 7.92 -2.94
CA VAL A 55 6.40 6.61 -3.19
C VAL A 55 5.36 5.61 -3.67
N ILE A 56 4.20 5.58 -3.01
CA ILE A 56 3.08 4.70 -3.35
C ILE A 56 2.60 4.98 -4.78
N ASP A 57 2.34 6.24 -5.10
CA ASP A 57 1.87 6.66 -6.42
C ASP A 57 2.88 6.31 -7.52
N ASP A 58 4.16 6.59 -7.28
CA ASP A 58 5.25 6.28 -8.21
C ASP A 58 5.35 4.78 -8.47
N ARG A 59 5.30 3.96 -7.41
CA ARG A 59 5.34 2.50 -7.53
C ARG A 59 4.12 1.95 -8.24
N PHE A 60 2.94 2.44 -7.93
CA PHE A 60 1.70 1.99 -8.58
C PHE A 60 1.68 2.38 -10.06
N GLN A 61 2.15 3.58 -10.41
CA GLN A 61 2.24 4.01 -11.81
C GLN A 61 3.26 3.17 -12.58
N LYS A 62 4.42 2.87 -11.99
CA LYS A 62 5.44 1.99 -12.58
C LYS A 62 4.92 0.56 -12.75
N SER A 63 4.25 0.01 -11.75
CA SER A 63 3.68 -1.35 -11.81
C SER A 63 2.63 -1.46 -12.92
N ALA A 64 1.70 -0.50 -12.99
CA ALA A 64 0.69 -0.45 -14.04
C ALA A 64 1.30 -0.30 -15.45
N ASN A 65 2.37 0.50 -15.60
CA ASN A 65 3.11 0.61 -16.85
C ASN A 65 3.78 -0.71 -17.24
N LYS A 66 4.41 -1.39 -16.28
CA LYS A 66 5.07 -2.68 -16.49
C LYS A 66 4.06 -3.76 -16.86
N LEU A 67 2.94 -3.85 -16.15
CA LEU A 67 1.84 -4.75 -16.49
C LEU A 67 1.35 -4.51 -17.91
N ARG A 68 1.11 -3.25 -18.30
CA ARG A 68 0.69 -2.93 -19.67
C ARG A 68 1.68 -3.45 -20.72
N GLN A 69 2.98 -3.25 -20.51
CA GLN A 69 4.02 -3.76 -21.40
C GLN A 69 4.05 -5.30 -21.42
N ASP A 70 3.89 -5.94 -20.28
CA ASP A 70 3.87 -7.40 -20.16
C ASP A 70 2.63 -7.99 -20.86
N LEU A 71 1.46 -7.34 -20.76
CA LEU A 71 0.25 -7.72 -21.46
C LEU A 71 0.39 -7.55 -22.99
N GLN A 72 1.00 -6.46 -23.46
CA GLN A 72 1.31 -6.28 -24.88
C GLN A 72 2.21 -7.40 -25.41
N ARG A 73 3.22 -7.80 -24.64
CA ARG A 73 4.10 -8.94 -25.00
C ARG A 73 3.34 -10.27 -24.97
N ALA A 74 2.43 -10.44 -24.02
CA ALA A 74 1.64 -11.66 -23.86
C ALA A 74 0.65 -11.89 -25.02
N GLN A 75 0.24 -10.85 -25.75
CA GLN A 75 -0.54 -11.02 -26.98
C GLN A 75 0.18 -11.89 -28.02
N ALA A 76 1.51 -11.83 -28.07
CA ALA A 76 2.32 -12.71 -28.94
C ALA A 76 2.64 -14.06 -28.28
N LYS A 77 2.50 -14.18 -26.95
CA LYS A 77 2.92 -15.34 -26.14
C LYS A 77 2.00 -15.51 -24.94
N GLU A 78 0.89 -16.21 -25.12
CA GLU A 78 -0.19 -16.35 -24.13
C GLU A 78 0.29 -16.88 -22.76
N HIS A 79 1.31 -17.75 -22.73
CA HIS A 79 1.89 -18.27 -21.48
C HIS A 79 2.51 -17.20 -20.57
N LEU A 80 2.75 -15.97 -21.07
CA LEU A 80 3.28 -14.85 -20.28
C LEU A 80 2.18 -14.06 -19.54
N LEU A 81 0.91 -14.27 -19.88
CA LEU A 81 -0.22 -13.52 -19.33
C LEU A 81 -0.38 -13.75 -17.83
N VAL A 82 -0.48 -15.02 -17.41
CA VAL A 82 -0.67 -15.38 -16.00
C VAL A 82 0.52 -14.92 -15.13
N PRO A 83 1.80 -15.14 -15.54
CA PRO A 83 2.95 -14.58 -14.83
C PRO A 83 2.89 -13.05 -14.65
N ALA A 84 2.43 -12.31 -15.66
CA ALA A 84 2.30 -10.86 -15.58
C ALA A 84 1.27 -10.42 -14.52
N LEU A 85 0.13 -11.10 -14.46
CA LEU A 85 -0.93 -10.85 -13.48
C LEU A 85 -0.46 -11.19 -12.05
N ILE A 86 0.24 -12.32 -11.88
CA ILE A 86 0.85 -12.71 -10.60
C ILE A 86 1.90 -11.68 -10.16
N ALA A 87 2.72 -11.20 -11.09
CA ALA A 87 3.72 -10.19 -10.78
C ALA A 87 3.10 -8.87 -10.34
N GLU A 88 1.96 -8.46 -10.91
CA GLU A 88 1.23 -7.28 -10.44
C GLU A 88 0.66 -7.46 -9.04
N ARG A 89 0.13 -8.65 -8.74
CA ARG A 89 -0.37 -8.97 -7.41
C ARG A 89 0.73 -8.80 -6.35
N LYS A 90 1.91 -9.37 -6.61
CA LYS A 90 3.09 -9.23 -5.72
C LYS A 90 3.52 -7.78 -5.52
N ARG A 91 3.46 -6.96 -6.58
CA ARG A 91 3.76 -5.52 -6.48
C ARG A 91 2.74 -4.79 -5.60
N SER A 92 1.45 -5.12 -5.75
CA SER A 92 0.38 -4.57 -4.89
C SER A 92 0.55 -5.00 -3.42
N GLU A 93 0.84 -6.27 -3.17
CA GLU A 93 1.14 -6.82 -1.84
C GLU A 93 2.32 -6.10 -1.17
N PHE A 94 3.38 -5.81 -1.93
CA PHE A 94 4.52 -5.05 -1.42
C PHE A 94 4.11 -3.67 -0.91
N VAL A 95 3.32 -2.93 -1.69
CA VAL A 95 2.83 -1.59 -1.32
C VAL A 95 1.95 -1.67 -0.07
N ILE A 96 1.08 -2.68 0.04
CA ILE A 96 0.28 -2.90 1.25
C ILE A 96 1.18 -3.14 2.46
N ARG A 97 2.21 -4.01 2.34
CA ARG A 97 3.16 -4.26 3.42
C ARG A 97 3.91 -3.00 3.82
N LEU A 98 4.27 -2.13 2.88
CA LEU A 98 4.87 -0.83 3.17
C LEU A 98 3.95 0.06 4.03
N VAL A 99 2.66 0.11 3.71
CA VAL A 99 1.67 0.86 4.49
C VAL A 99 1.41 0.24 5.86
N MET A 100 1.56 -1.08 5.99
CA MET A 100 1.35 -1.78 7.26
C MET A 100 2.46 -1.54 8.31
N MET A 101 3.52 -0.78 7.97
CA MET A 101 4.61 -0.49 8.89
C MET A 101 4.13 0.08 10.24
N PRO A 102 4.75 -0.32 11.39
CA PRO A 102 4.32 0.12 12.72
C PRO A 102 4.35 1.65 12.93
N ALA A 103 5.19 2.37 12.17
CA ALA A 103 5.35 3.81 12.29
C ALA A 103 4.12 4.63 11.87
N ILE A 104 3.15 4.05 11.15
CA ILE A 104 1.92 4.74 10.75
C ILE A 104 0.79 4.40 11.75
N PRO A 105 0.05 5.40 12.27
CA PRO A 105 -1.16 5.14 13.06
C PRO A 105 -2.26 4.43 12.25
N ASN A 106 -3.04 3.58 12.94
CA ASN A 106 -4.09 2.75 12.32
C ASN A 106 -5.08 3.54 11.46
N GLU A 107 -5.52 4.71 11.91
CA GLU A 107 -6.44 5.58 11.16
C GLU A 107 -5.87 5.97 9.78
N GLN A 108 -4.57 6.29 9.73
CA GLN A 108 -3.91 6.72 8.49
C GLN A 108 -3.64 5.53 7.58
N LYS A 109 -3.27 4.37 8.16
CA LYS A 109 -3.15 3.12 7.39
C LYS A 109 -4.46 2.79 6.70
N GLN A 110 -5.58 2.86 7.42
CA GLN A 110 -6.89 2.55 6.86
C GLN A 110 -7.23 3.43 5.65
N LYS A 111 -7.05 4.76 5.77
CA LYS A 111 -7.31 5.70 4.66
C LYS A 111 -6.47 5.37 3.42
N ILE A 112 -5.18 5.06 3.61
CA ILE A 112 -4.29 4.72 2.50
C ILE A 112 -4.69 3.37 1.89
N LEU A 113 -5.00 2.37 2.71
CA LEU A 113 -5.42 1.04 2.27
C LEU A 113 -6.75 1.06 1.50
N GLU A 114 -7.71 1.90 1.92
CA GLU A 114 -8.97 2.12 1.20
C GLU A 114 -8.71 2.70 -0.20
N ALA A 115 -7.87 3.73 -0.30
CA ALA A 115 -7.50 4.32 -1.57
C ALA A 115 -6.77 3.31 -2.50
N LEU A 116 -5.88 2.50 -1.93
CA LEU A 116 -5.18 1.43 -2.65
C LEU A 116 -6.16 0.36 -3.16
N ASN A 117 -7.12 -0.05 -2.32
CA ASN A 117 -8.15 -1.01 -2.72
C ASN A 117 -8.95 -0.53 -3.93
N ASP A 118 -9.36 0.74 -3.90
CA ASP A 118 -10.10 1.35 -4.99
C ASP A 118 -9.26 1.45 -6.27
N ALA A 119 -7.98 1.80 -6.15
CA ALA A 119 -7.06 1.84 -7.28
C ALA A 119 -6.87 0.44 -7.92
N ILE A 120 -6.69 -0.59 -7.10
CA ILE A 120 -6.50 -1.98 -7.55
C ILE A 120 -7.78 -2.52 -8.20
N LYS A 121 -8.96 -2.23 -7.63
CA LYS A 121 -10.25 -2.59 -8.24
C LYS A 121 -10.47 -1.90 -9.59
N LYS A 122 -10.11 -0.62 -9.70
CA LYS A 122 -10.15 0.12 -10.98
C LYS A 122 -9.20 -0.49 -12.00
N LEU A 123 -8.00 -0.90 -11.59
CA LEU A 123 -7.06 -1.60 -12.46
C LEU A 123 -7.64 -2.93 -12.96
N GLN A 124 -8.15 -3.78 -12.06
CA GLN A 124 -8.81 -5.04 -12.42
C GLN A 124 -9.94 -4.83 -13.42
N LYS A 125 -10.84 -3.87 -13.14
CA LYS A 125 -11.95 -3.55 -14.05
C LYS A 125 -11.45 -3.08 -15.42
N GLY A 126 -10.41 -2.23 -15.46
CA GLY A 126 -9.81 -1.77 -16.70
C GLY A 126 -9.21 -2.91 -17.54
N LEU A 127 -8.63 -3.92 -16.89
CA LEU A 127 -8.12 -5.12 -17.56
C LEU A 127 -9.27 -5.95 -18.17
N GLU A 128 -10.33 -6.16 -17.39
CA GLU A 128 -11.51 -6.89 -17.85
C GLU A 128 -12.21 -6.18 -19.02
N ASP A 129 -12.40 -4.87 -18.93
CA ASP A 129 -13.05 -4.07 -19.97
C ASP A 129 -12.21 -4.08 -21.26
N SER A 130 -10.88 -3.94 -21.15
CA SER A 130 -9.97 -4.06 -22.29
C SER A 130 -10.03 -5.45 -22.93
N ALA A 131 -10.09 -6.51 -22.12
CA ALA A 131 -10.18 -7.87 -22.62
C ALA A 131 -11.49 -8.11 -23.39
N ARG A 132 -12.62 -7.63 -22.87
CA ARG A 132 -13.93 -7.72 -23.54
C ARG A 132 -13.95 -6.96 -24.87
N GLN A 133 -13.27 -5.82 -24.96
CA GLN A 133 -13.23 -5.00 -26.16
C GLN A 133 -12.30 -5.55 -27.25
N ASN A 134 -11.18 -6.16 -26.86
CA ASN A 134 -10.10 -6.50 -27.79
C ASN A 134 -9.97 -8.00 -28.11
N ASP A 135 -10.67 -8.89 -27.41
CA ASP A 135 -10.68 -10.33 -27.67
C ASP A 135 -12.10 -10.87 -27.85
N SER A 136 -12.48 -11.13 -29.11
CA SER A 136 -13.80 -11.65 -29.47
C SER A 136 -14.02 -13.11 -29.02
N THR A 137 -12.97 -13.84 -28.64
CA THR A 137 -13.08 -15.24 -28.20
C THR A 137 -13.43 -15.36 -26.71
N GLY A 138 -13.29 -14.28 -25.94
CA GLY A 138 -13.51 -14.25 -24.49
C GLY A 138 -12.47 -15.02 -23.67
N LYS A 139 -11.43 -15.58 -24.30
CA LYS A 139 -10.36 -16.32 -23.62
C LYS A 139 -9.57 -15.42 -22.69
N LEU A 140 -9.18 -14.24 -23.17
CA LEU A 140 -8.40 -13.26 -22.41
C LEU A 140 -9.16 -12.81 -21.15
N TYR A 141 -10.45 -12.53 -21.30
CA TYR A 141 -11.32 -12.19 -20.19
C TYR A 141 -11.36 -13.32 -19.15
N ASN A 142 -11.54 -14.56 -19.59
CA ASN A 142 -11.57 -15.73 -18.69
C ASN A 142 -10.25 -15.92 -17.93
N ILE A 143 -9.10 -15.68 -18.58
CA ILE A 143 -7.79 -15.78 -17.91
C ILE A 143 -7.64 -14.70 -16.86
N ILE A 144 -7.96 -13.43 -17.18
CA ILE A 144 -7.86 -12.30 -16.25
C ILE A 144 -8.80 -12.49 -15.05
N ASN A 145 -10.05 -12.91 -15.30
CA ASN A 145 -11.03 -13.13 -14.25
C ASN A 145 -10.64 -14.28 -13.30
N ARG A 146 -10.01 -15.34 -13.83
CA ARG A 146 -9.49 -16.45 -13.00
C ARG A 146 -8.17 -16.14 -12.30
N ASN A 147 -7.46 -15.10 -12.74
CA ASN A 147 -6.17 -14.68 -12.19
C ASN A 147 -6.20 -13.19 -11.86
N PRO A 148 -7.05 -12.76 -10.91
CA PRO A 148 -7.26 -11.35 -10.66
C PRO A 148 -5.98 -10.70 -10.09
N VAL A 149 -5.79 -9.42 -10.41
CA VAL A 149 -4.72 -8.61 -9.81
C VAL A 149 -5.09 -8.07 -8.43
N THR A 150 -6.34 -8.29 -7.99
CA THR A 150 -6.79 -7.94 -6.65
C THR A 150 -6.04 -8.72 -5.58
N VAL A 151 -5.93 -8.09 -4.42
CA VAL A 151 -5.21 -8.56 -3.24
C VAL A 151 -6.09 -8.37 -2.02
N GLU A 152 -5.89 -9.21 -1.01
CA GLU A 152 -6.56 -9.04 0.26
C GLU A 152 -6.03 -7.80 0.98
N ILE A 153 -6.94 -6.90 1.38
CA ILE A 153 -6.59 -5.73 2.15
C ILE A 153 -6.72 -6.07 3.64
N PRO A 154 -5.65 -5.93 4.44
CA PRO A 154 -5.72 -6.19 5.86
C PRO A 154 -6.80 -5.34 6.54
N GLN A 155 -7.65 -5.98 7.34
CA GLN A 155 -8.57 -5.27 8.22
C GLN A 155 -7.79 -4.76 9.43
N ILE A 156 -7.82 -3.45 9.66
CA ILE A 156 -7.16 -2.85 10.81
C ILE A 156 -8.21 -2.69 11.91
N PRO A 157 -7.99 -3.24 13.12
CA PRO A 157 -8.90 -3.03 14.23
C PRO A 157 -9.10 -1.53 14.49
N ILE A 158 -10.36 -1.10 14.55
CA ILE A 158 -10.69 0.23 15.06
C ILE A 158 -10.39 0.17 16.55
N GLU A 159 -9.24 0.71 16.96
CA GLU A 159 -9.00 0.99 18.37
C GLU A 159 -10.00 2.09 18.74
N GLU A 160 -11.09 1.72 19.43
CA GLU A 160 -11.91 2.68 20.13
C GLU A 160 -10.96 3.53 20.98
N GLU A 161 -10.93 4.84 20.74
CA GLU A 161 -10.29 5.78 21.66
C GLU A 161 -10.74 5.39 23.07
N LYS A 162 -9.80 4.89 23.89
CA LYS A 162 -9.99 4.93 25.34
C LYS A 162 -10.05 6.40 25.68
N LYS A 163 -11.24 6.99 25.64
CA LYS A 163 -11.53 8.26 26.28
C LYS A 163 -11.18 8.04 27.74
N GLU A 164 -9.98 8.45 28.13
CA GLU A 164 -9.70 8.63 29.54
C GLU A 164 -10.84 9.48 30.08
N PRO A 165 -11.53 9.03 31.16
CA PRO A 165 -12.64 9.78 31.68
C PRO A 165 -12.11 11.17 31.99
N SER A 166 -12.70 12.17 31.33
CA SER A 166 -12.36 13.57 31.55
C SER A 166 -12.25 13.81 33.05
N PHE A 167 -11.26 14.61 33.47
CA PHE A 167 -11.08 14.97 34.86
C PHE A 167 -12.40 15.38 35.52
N PHE A 168 -13.28 16.08 34.78
CA PHE A 168 -14.62 16.44 35.22
C PHE A 168 -15.56 15.25 35.44
N THR A 169 -15.51 14.22 34.58
CA THR A 169 -16.30 12.98 34.76
C THR A 169 -15.85 12.21 36.00
N THR A 170 -14.55 12.17 36.25
CA THR A 170 -13.96 11.56 37.45
C THR A 170 -14.30 12.35 38.71
N LEU A 171 -14.24 13.69 38.65
CA LEU A 171 -14.56 14.59 39.76
C LEU A 171 -16.05 14.54 40.12
N ILE A 172 -16.95 14.51 39.12
CA ILE A 172 -18.40 14.35 39.34
C ILE A 172 -18.70 12.99 40.00
N LYS A 173 -18.01 11.91 39.61
CA LYS A 173 -18.13 10.60 40.27
C LYS A 173 -17.66 10.62 41.73
N MET A 174 -16.61 11.37 42.05
CA MET A 174 -16.13 11.53 43.42
C MET A 174 -17.08 12.35 44.29
N LEU A 175 -17.71 13.40 43.73
CA LEU A 175 -18.65 14.26 44.45
C LEU A 175 -20.01 13.60 44.70
N LYS A 176 -20.42 12.63 43.87
CA LYS A 176 -21.66 11.86 44.04
C LYS A 176 -21.55 10.66 44.98
N LYS A 177 -20.38 10.42 45.59
CA LYS A 177 -20.11 9.27 46.47
C LYS A 177 -20.20 9.58 47.97
N LYS A 178 -20.98 10.59 48.36
CA LYS A 178 -21.33 10.90 49.75
C LYS A 178 -22.82 10.74 49.97
#